data_AF-V5HC89-F1
#
_entry.id   AF-V5HC89-F1
#
_cell.length_a   1.000
_cell.length_b   1.000
_cell.length_c   1.000
_cell.angle_alpha   90.00
_cell.angle_beta   90.00
_cell.angle_gamma   90.00
#
_symmetry.space_group_name_H-M   'P 1'
#
loop_
_entity.id
_entity.type
_entity.pdbx_description
1 polymer ?
#
loop_
_entity_poly.entity_id
_entity_poly.type
_entity_poly.pdbx_seq_one_letter_code
_entity_poly.pdbx_strand_id
1 'polypeptide(L)'
;MAAVRLCDGAVIVVDVVEGVCAQTKVALNLAWSEGLKPLLVLNKMDRLILEKKMTPLDAHIHLQQILEQVNAVVGELFAADVMEKTSNEASTKKNPESQESAQVFDWDSGLDDADDSTLYFSPEQGNVVFASAYDGWGFSTSNFAELYSKKLGVKREVLEKTLWGDFYLNVKARRILKGAQAKCKKTLFSQLVLETLWEVYDAICTRRDPVAVEKITRTLGVTLSSRGGRQTDPRTQVQALCSQWMPLADAFLEMTFLIPSPEQLTEARVEALMCPTSRRFDSLPAETRKLKEAFLKCSPDQEAPVIVCISKMVAVESQLLPENRMRPKMLSPEEIAKRREEARLRHAQRMAVQQASSADPQPNEVRDNGLQENGSSNGGALEEDKVEESFVAFARVFSGTLRKGQQVFVLGPRHDPARFLEQGCRVDPERKLKDLGAQEHVTLV
;
A
#
# COMPACT_ATOMS: atom_id res chain seq x y z
N MET A 1 8.55 -2.92 9.59
CA MET A 1 8.45 -2.09 10.80
C MET A 1 8.48 -0.61 10.47
N ALA A 2 9.61 -0.02 10.06
CA ALA A 2 9.73 1.44 9.90
C ALA A 2 8.72 2.08 8.94
N ALA A 3 8.31 1.39 7.86
CA ALA A 3 7.36 1.93 6.89
C ALA A 3 5.93 2.02 7.47
N VAL A 4 5.53 1.04 8.30
CA VAL A 4 4.18 0.95 8.85
C VAL A 4 3.89 2.09 9.81
N ARG A 5 4.89 2.51 10.60
CA ARG A 5 4.80 3.67 11.51
C ARG A 5 4.44 4.98 10.78
N LEU A 6 4.81 5.12 9.51
CA LEU A 6 4.50 6.31 8.73
C LEU A 6 3.12 6.26 8.05
N CYS A 7 2.50 5.09 7.90
CA CYS A 7 1.27 4.91 7.12
C CYS A 7 0.03 5.19 7.97
N ASP A 8 -0.97 5.94 7.49
CA ASP A 8 -2.19 6.21 8.26
C ASP A 8 -3.18 5.04 8.37
N GLY A 9 -3.18 4.17 7.36
CA GLY A 9 -3.96 2.95 7.35
C GLY A 9 -3.13 1.77 6.84
N ALA A 10 -3.67 0.57 7.01
CA ALA A 10 -3.06 -0.65 6.54
C ALA A 10 -4.03 -1.38 5.61
N VAL A 11 -3.51 -2.00 4.55
CA VAL A 11 -4.28 -2.90 3.70
C VAL A 11 -3.77 -4.30 3.91
N ILE A 12 -4.67 -5.17 4.33
CA ILE A 12 -4.42 -6.58 4.58
C ILE A 12 -4.95 -7.36 3.39
N VAL A 13 -4.03 -7.94 2.63
CA VAL A 13 -4.37 -8.76 1.47
C VAL A 13 -4.39 -10.22 1.89
N VAL A 14 -5.52 -10.89 1.66
CA VAL A 14 -5.71 -12.31 1.97
C VAL A 14 -6.02 -13.06 0.68
N ASP A 15 -5.31 -14.15 0.44
CA ASP A 15 -5.61 -15.04 -0.68
C ASP A 15 -6.83 -15.91 -0.32
N VAL A 16 -7.87 -15.86 -1.14
CA VAL A 16 -9.09 -16.65 -0.91
C VAL A 16 -8.87 -18.15 -1.05
N VAL A 17 -7.80 -18.62 -1.69
CA VAL A 17 -7.50 -20.05 -1.81
C VAL A 17 -6.80 -20.59 -0.57
N GLU A 18 -5.83 -19.82 -0.05
CA GLU A 18 -4.99 -20.19 1.10
C GLU A 18 -5.67 -19.83 2.43
N GLY A 19 -6.50 -18.79 2.46
CA GLY A 19 -7.16 -18.30 3.65
C GLY A 19 -6.23 -17.50 4.55
N VAL A 20 -6.49 -17.52 5.86
CA VAL A 20 -5.73 -16.75 6.85
C VAL A 20 -4.43 -17.45 7.21
N CYS A 21 -3.32 -16.94 6.71
CA CYS A 21 -1.98 -17.46 6.98
C CYS A 21 -1.35 -16.85 8.26
N ALA A 22 -0.30 -17.48 8.79
CA ALA A 22 0.45 -16.95 9.93
C ALA A 22 1.01 -15.54 9.67
N GLN A 23 1.41 -15.26 8.43
CA GLN A 23 1.88 -13.94 8.01
C GLN A 23 0.78 -12.88 8.09
N THR A 24 -0.47 -13.24 7.74
CA THR A 24 -1.63 -12.35 7.85
C THR A 24 -1.88 -11.97 9.31
N LYS A 25 -1.77 -12.93 10.24
CA LYS A 25 -1.89 -12.65 11.68
C LYS A 25 -0.81 -11.69 12.17
N VAL A 26 0.45 -11.91 11.78
CA VAL A 26 1.55 -11.01 12.14
C VAL A 26 1.34 -9.60 11.56
N ALA A 27 0.84 -9.49 10.32
CA ALA A 27 0.53 -8.21 9.71
C ALA A 27 -0.63 -7.47 10.40
N LEU A 28 -1.68 -8.21 10.80
CA LEU A 28 -2.79 -7.68 11.58
C LEU A 28 -2.33 -7.20 12.95
N ASN A 29 -1.54 -8.00 13.68
CA ASN A 29 -0.98 -7.61 14.97
C ASN A 29 -0.12 -6.34 14.85
N LEU A 30 0.66 -6.23 13.77
CA LEU A 30 1.48 -5.05 13.53
C LEU A 30 0.62 -3.81 13.26
N ALA A 31 -0.39 -3.92 12.39
CA ALA A 31 -1.32 -2.83 12.11
C ALA A 31 -2.06 -2.38 13.37
N TRP A 32 -2.47 -3.35 14.21
CA TRP A 32 -3.12 -3.11 15.49
C TRP A 32 -2.22 -2.37 16.47
N SER A 33 -0.99 -2.86 16.67
CA SER A 33 -0.02 -2.26 17.62
C SER A 33 0.34 -0.82 17.28
N GLU A 34 0.25 -0.45 16.00
CA GLU A 34 0.53 0.91 15.51
C GLU A 34 -0.74 1.77 15.41
N GLY A 35 -1.90 1.25 15.85
CA GLY A 35 -3.18 1.95 15.81
C GLY A 35 -3.64 2.31 14.40
N LEU A 36 -3.30 1.49 13.41
CA LEU A 36 -3.71 1.69 12.02
C LEU A 36 -5.10 1.12 11.81
N LYS A 37 -5.93 1.82 11.04
CA LYS A 37 -7.19 1.25 10.56
C LYS A 37 -6.90 0.22 9.45
N PRO A 38 -7.14 -1.08 9.67
CA PRO A 38 -6.90 -2.08 8.65
C PRO A 38 -8.09 -2.14 7.68
N LEU A 39 -7.78 -2.41 6.42
CA LEU A 39 -8.74 -2.63 5.33
C LEU A 39 -8.47 -4.01 4.72
N LEU A 40 -9.52 -4.80 4.47
CA LEU A 40 -9.35 -6.19 4.01
C LEU A 40 -9.59 -6.33 2.51
N VAL A 41 -8.60 -6.86 1.80
CA VAL A 41 -8.72 -7.20 0.37
C VAL A 41 -8.63 -8.72 0.21
N LEU A 42 -9.73 -9.32 -0.22
CA LEU A 42 -9.81 -10.74 -0.57
C LEU A 42 -9.40 -10.91 -2.03
N ASN A 43 -8.16 -11.37 -2.25
CA ASN A 43 -7.53 -11.47 -3.57
C ASN A 43 -7.53 -12.92 -4.09
N LYS A 44 -7.29 -13.08 -5.40
CA LYS A 44 -7.28 -14.35 -6.14
C LYS A 44 -8.64 -15.04 -6.26
N MET A 45 -9.71 -14.24 -6.32
CA MET A 45 -11.08 -14.69 -6.57
C MET A 45 -11.21 -15.57 -7.82
N ASP A 46 -10.39 -15.32 -8.84
CA ASP A 46 -10.39 -16.05 -10.10
C ASP A 46 -10.00 -17.53 -9.93
N ARG A 47 -9.16 -17.85 -8.95
CA ARG A 47 -8.75 -19.24 -8.66
C ARG A 47 -9.91 -20.07 -8.10
N LEU A 48 -10.86 -19.46 -7.39
CA LEU A 48 -12.08 -20.16 -6.94
C LEU A 48 -12.92 -20.64 -8.14
N ILE A 49 -12.94 -19.83 -9.20
CA ILE A 49 -13.72 -20.08 -10.41
C ILE A 49 -13.01 -21.10 -11.32
N LEU A 50 -11.73 -20.86 -11.62
CA LEU A 50 -11.03 -21.60 -12.67
C LEU A 50 -10.27 -22.83 -12.17
N GLU A 51 -9.66 -22.75 -10.98
CA GLU A 51 -8.88 -23.86 -10.43
C GLU A 51 -9.76 -24.77 -9.56
N LYS A 52 -10.41 -24.20 -8.54
CA LYS A 52 -11.26 -24.96 -7.62
C LYS A 52 -12.63 -25.32 -8.21
N LYS A 53 -13.09 -24.61 -9.25
CA LYS A 53 -14.38 -24.82 -9.93
C LYS A 53 -15.56 -24.94 -8.96
N MET A 54 -15.55 -24.11 -7.92
CA MET A 54 -16.61 -24.07 -6.92
C MET A 54 -17.90 -23.53 -7.54
N THR A 55 -19.05 -23.89 -6.98
CA THR A 55 -20.30 -23.22 -7.35
C THR A 55 -20.34 -21.81 -6.74
N PRO A 56 -21.11 -20.86 -7.31
CA PRO A 56 -21.27 -19.52 -6.72
C PRO A 56 -21.79 -19.53 -5.28
N LEU A 57 -22.52 -20.59 -4.87
CA LEU A 57 -23.01 -20.71 -3.50
C LEU A 57 -21.89 -21.15 -2.56
N ASP A 58 -21.13 -22.18 -2.95
CA ASP A 58 -20.01 -22.69 -2.16
C ASP A 58 -18.92 -21.62 -2.01
N ALA A 59 -18.66 -20.86 -3.07
CA ALA A 59 -17.71 -19.75 -3.02
C ALA A 59 -18.16 -18.65 -2.05
N HIS A 60 -19.47 -18.35 -1.97
CA HIS A 60 -19.97 -17.38 -0.98
C HIS A 60 -19.77 -17.87 0.46
N ILE A 61 -20.07 -19.14 0.73
CA ILE A 61 -19.86 -19.77 2.04
C ILE A 61 -18.37 -19.75 2.40
N HIS A 62 -17.51 -20.09 1.45
CA HIS A 62 -16.05 -20.06 1.63
C HIS A 62 -15.52 -18.66 1.94
N LEU A 63 -16.01 -17.63 1.25
CA LEU A 63 -15.65 -16.23 1.54
C LEU A 63 -16.13 -15.79 2.92
N GLN A 64 -17.33 -16.20 3.33
CA GLN A 64 -17.86 -15.93 4.66
C GLN A 64 -16.97 -16.58 5.74
N GLN A 65 -16.56 -17.83 5.56
CA GLN A 65 -15.66 -18.53 6.47
C GLN A 65 -14.30 -17.82 6.59
N ILE A 66 -13.73 -17.31 5.49
CA ILE A 66 -12.48 -16.54 5.55
C ILE A 66 -12.68 -15.25 6.35
N LEU A 67 -13.78 -14.54 6.12
CA LEU A 67 -14.08 -13.32 6.89
C LEU A 67 -14.26 -13.60 8.38
N GLU A 68 -14.96 -14.67 8.74
CA GLU A 68 -15.10 -15.13 10.12
C GLU A 68 -13.73 -15.45 10.75
N GLN A 69 -12.83 -16.11 10.02
CA GLN A 69 -11.47 -16.39 10.49
C GLN A 69 -10.65 -15.12 10.71
N VAL A 70 -10.74 -14.14 9.81
CA VAL A 70 -10.03 -12.86 9.99
C VAL A 70 -10.59 -12.10 11.20
N ASN A 71 -11.92 -12.06 11.33
CA ASN A 71 -12.59 -11.39 12.44
C ASN A 71 -12.30 -12.08 13.79
N ALA A 72 -12.13 -13.40 13.82
CA ALA A 72 -11.68 -14.11 15.01
C ALA A 72 -10.29 -13.64 15.47
N VAL A 73 -9.34 -13.45 14.54
CA VAL A 73 -8.00 -12.92 14.87
C VAL A 73 -8.08 -11.48 15.38
N VAL A 74 -8.94 -10.64 14.78
CA VAL A 74 -9.16 -9.27 15.26
C VAL A 74 -9.79 -9.28 16.67
N GLY A 75 -10.75 -10.17 16.92
CA GLY A 75 -11.35 -10.34 18.25
C GLY A 75 -10.35 -10.79 19.31
N GLU A 76 -9.43 -11.70 18.96
CA GLU A 76 -8.32 -12.10 19.84
C GLU A 76 -7.42 -10.91 20.22
N LEU A 77 -7.10 -10.05 19.25
CA LEU A 77 -6.26 -8.86 19.49
C LEU A 77 -6.97 -7.82 20.34
N PHE A 78 -8.25 -7.61 20.08
CA PHE A 78 -9.08 -6.69 20.84
C PHE A 78 -9.21 -7.12 22.30
N ALA A 79 -9.55 -8.39 22.53
CA ALA A 79 -9.61 -8.94 23.88
C ALA A 79 -8.28 -8.79 24.62
N ALA A 80 -7.14 -9.04 23.94
CA ALA A 80 -5.81 -8.85 24.53
C ALA A 80 -5.55 -7.39 24.96
N ASP A 81 -5.91 -6.41 24.13
CA ASP A 81 -5.72 -4.99 24.42
C ASP A 81 -6.63 -4.49 25.56
N VAL A 82 -7.90 -4.91 25.58
CA VAL A 82 -8.85 -4.58 26.67
C VAL A 82 -8.36 -5.16 28.00
N MET A 83 -7.87 -6.41 28.00
CA MET A 83 -7.30 -7.03 29.19
C MET A 83 -6.04 -6.29 29.68
N GLU A 84 -5.15 -5.86 28.78
CA GLU A 84 -3.95 -5.12 29.13
C GLU A 84 -4.29 -3.75 29.75
N LYS A 85 -5.20 -2.99 29.14
CA LYS A 85 -5.67 -1.70 29.64
C LYS A 85 -6.29 -1.82 31.03
N THR A 86 -7.18 -2.79 31.23
CA THR A 86 -7.83 -3.04 32.53
C THR A 86 -6.79 -3.39 33.61
N SER A 87 -5.77 -4.18 33.27
CA SER A 87 -4.69 -4.54 34.20
C SER A 87 -3.79 -3.34 34.59
N ASN A 88 -3.53 -2.42 33.66
CA ASN A 88 -2.76 -1.20 33.88
C ASN A 88 -3.54 -0.17 34.71
N GLU A 89 -4.85 -0.08 34.53
CA GLU A 89 -5.71 0.77 35.38
C GLU A 89 -5.81 0.24 36.81
N ALA A 90 -5.91 -1.08 36.99
CA ALA A 90 -5.95 -1.73 38.30
C ALA A 90 -4.64 -1.54 39.09
N SER A 91 -3.50 -1.48 38.40
CA SER A 91 -2.19 -1.21 39.02
C SER A 91 -1.99 0.27 39.36
N THR A 92 -2.68 1.18 38.67
CA THR A 92 -2.62 2.63 38.93
C THR A 92 -3.56 3.06 40.07
N LYS A 93 -4.64 2.30 40.36
CA LYS A 93 -5.61 2.57 41.44
C LYS A 93 -5.34 1.82 42.76
N LYS A 94 -4.09 1.45 43.08
CA LYS A 94 -3.75 0.94 44.42
C LYS A 94 -3.66 2.10 45.45
N ASN A 95 -4.81 2.59 45.90
CA ASN A 95 -4.91 3.23 47.22
C ASN A 95 -5.03 2.12 48.29
N PRO A 96 -4.36 2.20 49.45
CA PRO A 96 -4.26 1.07 50.40
C PRO A 96 -5.46 0.92 51.36
N GLU A 97 -6.61 1.56 51.13
CA GLU A 97 -7.67 1.67 52.16
C GLU A 97 -9.06 1.15 51.73
N SER A 98 -9.11 -0.02 51.11
CA SER A 98 -10.37 -0.79 51.05
C SER A 98 -10.12 -2.26 50.72
N GLN A 99 -9.59 -3.01 51.68
CA GLN A 99 -9.76 -4.46 51.71
C GLN A 99 -11.13 -4.75 52.33
N GLU A 100 -12.07 -5.24 51.53
CA GLU A 100 -13.09 -6.26 51.88
C GLU A 100 -14.26 -6.23 50.89
N SER A 101 -14.03 -6.77 49.69
CA SER A 101 -15.04 -7.56 48.98
C SER A 101 -14.30 -8.32 47.89
N ALA A 102 -14.17 -9.64 48.07
CA ALA A 102 -13.56 -10.54 47.12
C ALA A 102 -14.32 -10.52 45.78
N GLN A 103 -13.88 -9.59 44.93
CA GLN A 103 -13.80 -9.61 43.48
C GLN A 103 -14.22 -10.95 42.82
N VAL A 104 -15.48 -11.03 42.43
CA VAL A 104 -15.80 -11.59 41.12
C VAL A 104 -15.74 -10.39 40.17
N PHE A 105 -14.54 -10.10 39.67
CA PHE A 105 -14.40 -9.17 38.55
C PHE A 105 -15.08 -9.82 37.36
N ASP A 106 -16.18 -9.24 36.90
CA ASP A 106 -16.91 -9.71 35.74
C ASP A 106 -16.15 -9.25 34.50
N TRP A 107 -15.24 -10.07 33.99
CA TRP A 107 -14.44 -9.80 32.79
C TRP A 107 -15.32 -9.51 31.55
N ASP A 108 -16.60 -9.91 31.60
CA ASP A 108 -17.61 -9.69 30.56
C ASP A 108 -18.02 -8.20 30.47
N SER A 109 -18.14 -7.53 31.61
CA SER A 109 -18.64 -6.14 31.70
C SER A 109 -17.74 -5.08 31.05
N GLY A 110 -16.43 -5.31 30.95
CA GLY A 110 -15.49 -4.37 30.33
C GLY A 110 -15.41 -4.48 28.80
N LEU A 111 -15.91 -5.59 28.23
CA LEU A 111 -16.00 -5.82 26.79
C LEU A 111 -17.29 -5.21 26.20
N ASP A 112 -18.38 -5.17 26.99
CA ASP A 112 -19.67 -4.62 26.57
C ASP A 112 -19.69 -3.07 26.44
N ASP A 113 -18.78 -2.36 27.13
CA ASP A 113 -18.70 -0.90 27.14
C ASP A 113 -17.78 -0.31 26.04
N ALA A 114 -17.02 -1.16 25.34
CA ALA A 114 -16.15 -0.72 24.25
C ALA A 114 -16.90 -0.76 22.91
N ASP A 115 -16.78 0.31 22.11
CA ASP A 115 -17.43 0.41 20.80
C ASP A 115 -16.60 -0.30 19.73
N ASP A 116 -16.87 -1.60 19.56
CA ASP A 116 -16.14 -2.49 18.65
C ASP A 116 -16.68 -2.41 17.20
N SER A 117 -17.71 -1.60 16.97
CA SER A 117 -18.51 -1.65 15.75
C SER A 117 -17.73 -1.31 14.48
N THR A 118 -16.65 -0.54 14.61
CA THR A 118 -15.78 -0.12 13.50
C THR A 118 -14.58 -1.03 13.27
N LEU A 119 -14.41 -2.03 14.14
CA LEU A 119 -13.22 -2.86 14.18
C LEU A 119 -13.32 -4.08 13.27
N TYR A 120 -14.49 -4.71 13.24
CA TYR A 120 -14.70 -5.94 12.51
C TYR A 120 -14.83 -5.71 11.00
N PHE A 121 -14.28 -6.63 10.22
CA PHE A 121 -14.42 -6.61 8.78
C PHE A 121 -15.82 -7.07 8.38
N SER A 122 -16.56 -6.14 7.78
CA SER A 122 -17.94 -6.33 7.34
C SER A 122 -18.12 -5.72 5.95
N PRO A 123 -18.37 -6.52 4.91
CA PRO A 123 -18.57 -5.98 3.57
C PRO A 123 -19.67 -4.90 3.47
N GLU A 124 -20.64 -4.90 4.38
CA GLU A 124 -21.68 -3.86 4.49
C GLU A 124 -21.11 -2.46 4.82
N GLN A 125 -20.00 -2.39 5.55
CA GLN A 125 -19.33 -1.14 5.92
C GLN A 125 -18.37 -0.64 4.81
N GLY A 126 -18.18 -1.42 3.74
CA GLY A 126 -17.23 -1.12 2.68
C GLY A 126 -15.76 -1.33 3.06
N ASN A 127 -15.47 -1.89 4.24
CA ASN A 127 -14.09 -2.20 4.68
C ASN A 127 -13.57 -3.55 4.15
N VAL A 128 -14.29 -4.17 3.21
CA VAL A 128 -13.87 -5.40 2.50
C VAL A 128 -14.03 -5.19 1.00
N VAL A 129 -12.96 -5.49 0.24
CA VAL A 129 -12.95 -5.50 -1.22
C VAL A 129 -12.66 -6.91 -1.73
N PHE A 130 -13.42 -7.35 -2.73
CA PHE A 130 -13.17 -8.60 -3.43
C PHE A 130 -12.44 -8.31 -4.73
N ALA A 131 -11.30 -8.96 -4.95
CA ALA A 131 -10.41 -8.65 -6.05
C ALA A 131 -9.84 -9.90 -6.75
N SER A 132 -9.56 -9.74 -8.04
CA SER A 132 -8.60 -10.55 -8.78
C SER A 132 -7.57 -9.60 -9.37
N ALA A 133 -6.44 -9.43 -8.68
CA ALA A 133 -5.35 -8.59 -9.18
C ALA A 133 -4.75 -9.12 -10.49
N TYR A 134 -4.84 -10.43 -10.74
CA TYR A 134 -4.35 -11.04 -11.97
C TYR A 134 -5.20 -10.62 -13.18
N ASP A 135 -6.53 -10.67 -13.05
CA ASP A 135 -7.44 -10.27 -14.12
C ASP A 135 -7.81 -8.76 -14.07
N GLY A 136 -7.21 -8.00 -13.16
CA GLY A 136 -7.30 -6.52 -13.12
C GLY A 136 -8.60 -5.95 -12.59
N TRP A 137 -9.45 -6.74 -11.94
CA TRP A 137 -10.74 -6.28 -11.41
C TRP A 137 -10.83 -6.36 -9.90
N GLY A 138 -11.64 -5.47 -9.35
CA GLY A 138 -12.00 -5.47 -7.93
C GLY A 138 -13.29 -4.71 -7.72
N PHE A 139 -14.04 -5.10 -6.71
CA PHE A 139 -15.29 -4.46 -6.36
C PHE A 139 -15.52 -4.47 -4.85
N SER A 140 -16.17 -3.42 -4.39
CA SER A 140 -16.85 -3.39 -3.10
C SER A 140 -18.34 -3.76 -3.27
N THR A 141 -19.00 -4.06 -2.16
CA THR A 141 -20.47 -4.20 -2.12
C THR A 141 -21.18 -2.92 -2.58
N SER A 142 -20.58 -1.75 -2.35
CA SER A 142 -21.13 -0.45 -2.72
C SER A 142 -21.18 -0.25 -4.24
N ASN A 143 -20.17 -0.72 -4.99
CA ASN A 143 -20.19 -0.66 -6.45
C ASN A 143 -21.38 -1.44 -7.03
N PHE A 144 -21.63 -2.63 -6.52
CA PHE A 144 -22.78 -3.45 -6.94
C PHE A 144 -24.12 -2.89 -6.45
N ALA A 145 -24.16 -2.29 -5.26
CA ALA A 145 -25.34 -1.61 -4.77
C ALA A 145 -25.76 -0.47 -5.70
N GLU A 146 -24.81 0.30 -6.22
CA GLU A 146 -25.10 1.36 -7.19
C GLU A 146 -25.59 0.80 -8.54
N LEU A 147 -24.93 -0.24 -9.06
CA LEU A 147 -25.30 -0.88 -10.33
C LEU A 147 -26.72 -1.45 -10.28
N TYR A 148 -27.06 -2.14 -9.18
CA TYR A 148 -28.36 -2.79 -9.01
C TYR A 148 -29.44 -1.86 -8.48
N SER A 149 -29.10 -0.76 -7.81
CA SER A 149 -30.07 0.29 -7.43
C SER A 149 -30.81 0.81 -8.67
N LYS A 150 -30.06 1.08 -9.77
CA LYS A 150 -30.63 1.55 -11.04
C LYS A 150 -31.48 0.48 -11.74
N LYS A 151 -31.06 -0.80 -11.68
CA LYS A 151 -31.75 -1.92 -12.36
C LYS A 151 -33.00 -2.42 -11.61
N LEU A 152 -32.97 -2.46 -10.29
CA LEU A 152 -34.03 -3.02 -9.45
C LEU A 152 -34.96 -1.95 -8.84
N GLY A 153 -34.55 -0.67 -8.85
CA GLY A 153 -35.31 0.44 -8.26
C GLY A 153 -35.33 0.43 -6.73
N VAL A 154 -34.34 -0.23 -6.09
CA VAL A 154 -34.17 -0.30 -4.63
C VAL A 154 -33.10 0.71 -4.22
N LYS A 155 -33.28 1.40 -3.08
CA LYS A 155 -32.29 2.36 -2.57
C LYS A 155 -30.92 1.71 -2.32
N ARG A 156 -29.83 2.41 -2.67
CA ARG A 156 -28.43 1.98 -2.47
C ARG A 156 -28.15 1.52 -1.04
N GLU A 157 -28.51 2.31 -0.04
CA GLU A 157 -28.27 2.00 1.39
C GLU A 157 -28.90 0.66 1.84
N VAL A 158 -30.06 0.32 1.29
CA VAL A 158 -30.74 -0.96 1.60
C VAL A 158 -30.00 -2.11 0.95
N LEU A 159 -29.50 -1.93 -0.28
CA LEU A 159 -28.72 -2.94 -0.97
C LEU A 159 -27.36 -3.14 -0.30
N GLU A 160 -26.67 -2.09 0.14
CA GLU A 160 -25.39 -2.22 0.84
C GLU A 160 -25.50 -3.12 2.09
N LYS A 161 -26.58 -2.97 2.87
CA LYS A 161 -26.85 -3.77 4.07
C LYS A 161 -27.46 -5.16 3.83
N THR A 162 -27.88 -5.46 2.59
CA THR A 162 -28.59 -6.71 2.30
C THR A 162 -27.94 -7.55 1.21
N LEU A 163 -27.01 -6.98 0.45
CA LEU A 163 -26.24 -7.70 -0.56
C LEU A 163 -25.37 -8.76 0.10
N TRP A 164 -24.75 -8.44 1.24
CA TRP A 164 -24.00 -9.38 2.05
C TRP A 164 -24.89 -10.00 3.15
N GLY A 165 -24.70 -11.29 3.43
CA GLY A 165 -25.46 -12.04 4.44
C GLY A 165 -26.63 -12.87 3.91
N ASP A 166 -27.45 -13.38 4.84
CA ASP A 166 -28.51 -14.36 4.57
C ASP A 166 -29.82 -13.72 4.08
N PHE A 167 -29.74 -13.03 2.95
CA PHE A 167 -30.87 -12.39 2.28
C PHE A 167 -31.12 -13.00 0.90
N TYR A 168 -32.37 -13.06 0.47
CA TYR A 168 -32.75 -13.47 -0.88
C TYR A 168 -33.76 -12.50 -1.50
N LEU A 169 -33.73 -12.40 -2.84
CA LEU A 169 -34.72 -11.64 -3.59
C LEU A 169 -35.96 -12.49 -3.85
N ASN A 170 -37.13 -12.01 -3.42
CA ASN A 170 -38.39 -12.57 -3.90
C ASN A 170 -38.79 -11.86 -5.21
N VAL A 171 -38.49 -12.48 -6.35
CA VAL A 171 -38.78 -11.94 -7.69
C VAL A 171 -40.26 -11.59 -7.89
N LYS A 172 -41.18 -12.34 -7.26
CA LYS A 172 -42.63 -12.08 -7.35
C LYS A 172 -43.06 -10.84 -6.55
N ALA A 173 -42.43 -10.60 -5.41
CA ALA A 173 -42.77 -9.48 -4.53
C ALA A 173 -41.86 -8.26 -4.73
N ARG A 174 -40.77 -8.38 -5.50
CA ARG A 174 -39.68 -7.38 -5.60
C ARG A 174 -39.19 -6.90 -4.23
N ARG A 175 -39.14 -7.81 -3.25
CA ARG A 175 -38.72 -7.52 -1.88
C ARG A 175 -37.57 -8.43 -1.47
N ILE A 176 -36.67 -7.86 -0.68
CA ILE A 176 -35.56 -8.55 -0.05
C ILE A 176 -36.07 -9.13 1.27
N LEU A 177 -35.83 -10.42 1.50
CA LEU A 177 -36.28 -11.14 2.69
C LEU A 177 -35.09 -11.88 3.33
N LYS A 178 -35.09 -11.98 4.66
CA LYS A 178 -34.12 -12.77 5.43
C LYS A 178 -34.44 -14.27 5.38
N GLY A 179 -33.44 -15.12 5.56
CA GLY A 179 -33.58 -16.57 5.67
C GLY A 179 -33.47 -17.27 4.32
N ALA A 180 -32.41 -16.98 3.55
CA ALA A 180 -32.15 -17.66 2.28
C ALA A 180 -31.72 -19.10 2.53
N GLN A 181 -30.77 -19.32 3.46
CA GLN A 181 -30.27 -20.63 3.86
C GLN A 181 -31.39 -21.53 4.41
N ALA A 182 -32.22 -21.00 5.32
CA ALA A 182 -33.35 -21.73 5.89
C ALA A 182 -34.42 -22.14 4.86
N LYS A 183 -34.48 -21.45 3.72
CA LYS A 183 -35.42 -21.73 2.61
C LYS A 183 -34.74 -22.39 1.41
N CYS A 184 -33.49 -22.82 1.54
CA CYS A 184 -32.65 -23.34 0.45
C CYS A 184 -32.64 -22.44 -0.79
N LYS A 185 -32.69 -21.12 -0.59
CA LYS A 185 -32.61 -20.13 -1.66
C LYS A 185 -31.19 -19.58 -1.75
N LYS A 186 -30.78 -19.21 -2.96
CA LYS A 186 -29.50 -18.56 -3.19
C LYS A 186 -29.48 -17.19 -2.50
N THR A 187 -28.34 -16.85 -1.91
CA THR A 187 -28.14 -15.53 -1.31
C THR A 187 -28.10 -14.46 -2.39
N LEU A 188 -28.41 -13.21 -2.01
CA LEU A 188 -28.35 -12.06 -2.92
C LEU A 188 -26.96 -11.90 -3.54
N PHE A 189 -25.90 -12.02 -2.73
CA PHE A 189 -24.52 -11.98 -3.22
C PHE A 189 -24.25 -13.06 -4.27
N SER A 190 -24.64 -14.30 -3.98
CA SER A 190 -24.41 -15.42 -4.89
C SER A 190 -25.17 -15.22 -6.21
N GLN A 191 -26.45 -14.83 -6.14
CA GLN A 191 -27.32 -14.66 -7.30
C GLN A 191 -26.97 -13.46 -8.17
N LEU A 192 -26.61 -12.32 -7.58
CA LEU A 192 -26.42 -11.06 -8.32
C LEU A 192 -24.96 -10.77 -8.65
N VAL A 193 -24.03 -11.20 -7.82
CA VAL A 193 -22.60 -10.87 -7.98
C VAL A 193 -21.84 -12.08 -8.52
N LEU A 194 -21.82 -13.18 -7.75
CA LEU A 194 -21.00 -14.34 -8.10
C LEU A 194 -21.51 -15.04 -9.36
N GLU A 195 -22.82 -15.23 -9.55
CA GLU A 195 -23.34 -15.81 -10.80
C GLU A 195 -22.95 -15.01 -12.04
N THR A 196 -23.00 -13.68 -11.98
CA THR A 196 -22.59 -12.84 -13.11
C THR A 196 -21.10 -12.99 -13.42
N LEU A 197 -20.25 -13.07 -12.38
CA LEU A 197 -18.82 -13.33 -12.56
C LEU A 197 -18.57 -14.73 -13.14
N TRP A 198 -19.23 -15.76 -12.60
CA TRP A 198 -19.09 -17.14 -13.09
C TRP A 198 -19.54 -17.27 -14.55
N GLU A 199 -20.65 -16.62 -14.92
CA GLU A 199 -21.10 -16.58 -16.32
C GLU A 199 -20.08 -15.93 -17.26
N VAL A 200 -19.41 -14.85 -16.82
CA VAL A 200 -18.33 -14.20 -17.59
C VAL A 200 -17.17 -15.17 -17.81
N TYR A 201 -16.66 -15.77 -16.74
CA TYR A 201 -15.53 -16.71 -16.83
C TYR A 201 -15.88 -17.98 -17.59
N ASP A 202 -17.09 -18.53 -17.42
CA ASP A 202 -17.56 -19.69 -18.15
C ASP A 202 -17.71 -19.38 -19.65
N ALA A 203 -18.30 -18.24 -20.00
CA ALA A 203 -18.46 -17.83 -21.40
C ALA A 203 -17.12 -17.61 -22.13
N ILE A 204 -16.13 -17.00 -21.46
CA ILE A 204 -14.84 -16.66 -22.08
C ILE A 204 -13.84 -17.82 -21.98
N CYS A 205 -13.62 -18.39 -20.79
CA CYS A 205 -12.56 -19.37 -20.56
C CYS A 205 -12.97 -20.81 -20.91
N THR A 206 -14.23 -21.19 -20.64
CA THR A 206 -14.68 -22.58 -20.80
C THR A 206 -15.40 -22.81 -22.12
N ARG A 207 -16.47 -22.05 -22.41
CA ARG A 207 -17.28 -22.21 -23.63
C ARG A 207 -16.69 -21.50 -24.85
N ARG A 208 -15.89 -20.45 -24.66
CA ARG A 208 -15.31 -19.62 -25.74
C ARG A 208 -16.37 -19.17 -26.76
N ASP A 209 -17.55 -18.80 -26.25
CA ASP A 209 -18.68 -18.44 -27.10
C ASP A 209 -18.74 -16.91 -27.28
N PRO A 210 -18.40 -16.38 -28.48
CA PRO A 210 -18.40 -14.95 -28.71
C PRO A 210 -19.81 -14.33 -28.62
N VAL A 211 -20.87 -15.11 -28.88
CA VAL A 211 -22.27 -14.63 -28.83
C VAL A 211 -22.71 -14.44 -27.39
N ALA A 212 -22.38 -15.39 -26.51
CA ALA A 212 -22.63 -15.27 -25.08
C ALA A 212 -21.89 -14.07 -24.49
N VAL A 213 -20.62 -13.87 -24.87
CA VAL A 213 -19.81 -12.72 -24.42
C VAL A 213 -20.43 -11.41 -24.87
N GLU A 214 -20.91 -11.30 -26.11
CA GLU A 214 -21.56 -10.08 -26.60
C GLU A 214 -22.86 -9.78 -25.83
N LYS A 215 -23.67 -10.81 -25.53
CA LYS A 215 -24.90 -10.66 -24.73
C LYS A 215 -24.61 -10.20 -23.30
N ILE A 216 -23.58 -10.76 -22.67
CA ILE A 216 -23.13 -10.36 -21.33
C ILE A 216 -22.62 -8.92 -21.36
N THR A 217 -21.79 -8.58 -22.34
CA THR A 217 -21.22 -7.23 -22.55
C THR A 217 -22.32 -6.17 -22.68
N ARG A 218 -23.39 -6.47 -23.44
CA ARG A 218 -24.58 -5.60 -23.52
C ARG A 218 -25.34 -5.47 -22.20
N THR A 219 -25.44 -6.55 -21.43
CA THR A 219 -26.14 -6.56 -20.13
C THR A 219 -25.37 -5.79 -19.05
N LEU A 220 -24.04 -5.83 -19.13
CA LEU A 220 -23.13 -5.10 -18.25
C LEU A 220 -22.93 -3.64 -18.69
N GLY A 221 -23.30 -3.28 -19.93
CA GLY A 221 -23.16 -1.93 -20.46
C GLY A 221 -21.72 -1.57 -20.83
N VAL A 222 -20.86 -2.57 -21.02
CA VAL A 222 -19.45 -2.41 -21.39
C VAL A 222 -19.32 -2.49 -22.91
N THR A 223 -18.37 -1.78 -23.52
CA THR A 223 -18.11 -1.87 -24.96
C THR A 223 -16.73 -2.47 -25.21
N LEU A 224 -16.68 -3.76 -25.54
CA LEU A 224 -15.42 -4.41 -25.93
C LEU A 224 -14.93 -3.83 -27.26
N SER A 225 -13.74 -3.23 -27.25
CA SER A 225 -13.09 -2.79 -28.49
C SER A 225 -12.83 -3.98 -29.41
N SER A 226 -13.03 -3.80 -30.72
CA SER A 226 -12.95 -4.85 -31.76
C SER A 226 -11.60 -5.58 -31.86
N ARG A 227 -10.53 -5.06 -31.22
CA ARG A 227 -9.23 -5.73 -31.06
C ARG A 227 -9.18 -6.74 -29.90
N GLY A 228 -10.00 -6.56 -28.86
CA GLY A 228 -10.07 -7.45 -27.70
C GLY A 228 -10.89 -8.73 -27.95
N GLY A 229 -11.90 -8.66 -28.83
CA GLY A 229 -12.69 -9.84 -29.24
C GLY A 229 -11.93 -10.83 -30.16
N ARG A 230 -10.71 -10.47 -30.58
CA ARG A 230 -9.83 -11.29 -31.44
C ARG A 230 -8.55 -11.74 -30.72
N GLN A 231 -8.42 -11.49 -29.42
CA GLN A 231 -7.28 -12.01 -28.67
C GLN A 231 -7.37 -13.53 -28.58
N THR A 232 -6.28 -14.21 -28.93
CA THR A 232 -6.17 -15.67 -28.87
C THR A 232 -6.19 -16.19 -27.44
N ASP A 233 -5.80 -15.37 -26.47
CA ASP A 233 -5.76 -15.73 -25.06
C ASP A 233 -7.07 -15.35 -24.34
N PRO A 234 -7.85 -16.32 -23.82
CA PRO A 234 -9.07 -16.05 -23.08
C PRO A 234 -8.83 -15.21 -21.82
N ARG A 235 -7.66 -15.32 -21.17
CA ARG A 235 -7.38 -14.54 -19.94
C ARG A 235 -7.24 -13.05 -20.22
N THR A 236 -6.55 -12.68 -21.29
CA THR A 236 -6.40 -11.27 -21.68
C THR A 236 -7.75 -10.66 -22.10
N GLN A 237 -8.65 -11.47 -22.68
CA GLN A 237 -10.01 -11.04 -22.96
C GLN A 237 -10.84 -10.82 -21.69
N VAL A 238 -10.73 -11.70 -20.68
CA VAL A 238 -11.33 -11.47 -19.35
C VAL A 238 -10.76 -10.19 -18.74
N GLN A 239 -9.44 -10.01 -18.76
CA GLN A 239 -8.81 -8.83 -18.22
C GLN A 239 -9.32 -7.54 -18.89
N ALA A 240 -9.43 -7.52 -20.22
CA ALA A 240 -9.95 -6.36 -20.95
C ALA A 240 -11.41 -6.05 -20.61
N LEU A 241 -12.26 -7.08 -20.48
CA LEU A 241 -13.67 -6.92 -20.11
C LEU A 241 -13.81 -6.43 -18.66
N CYS A 242 -13.17 -7.14 -17.73
CA CYS A 242 -13.32 -6.92 -16.30
C CYS A 242 -12.64 -5.63 -15.84
N SER A 243 -11.49 -5.25 -16.43
CA SER A 243 -10.83 -3.97 -16.14
C SER A 243 -11.67 -2.77 -16.58
N GLN A 244 -12.51 -2.91 -17.61
CA GLN A 244 -13.44 -1.86 -18.02
C GLN A 244 -14.74 -1.89 -17.23
N TRP A 245 -15.21 -3.08 -16.84
CA TRP A 245 -16.44 -3.23 -16.07
C TRP A 245 -16.27 -2.75 -14.63
N MET A 246 -15.21 -3.19 -13.96
CA MET A 246 -14.93 -2.92 -12.54
C MET A 246 -13.41 -2.82 -12.32
N PRO A 247 -12.82 -1.62 -12.55
CA PRO A 247 -11.40 -1.39 -12.32
C PRO A 247 -11.06 -1.59 -10.84
N LEU A 248 -10.04 -2.41 -10.55
CA LEU A 248 -9.56 -2.61 -9.18
C LEU A 248 -9.17 -1.29 -8.48
N ALA A 249 -8.63 -0.33 -9.24
CA ALA A 249 -8.19 0.95 -8.71
C ALA A 249 -9.35 1.75 -8.09
N ASP A 250 -10.52 1.77 -8.73
CA ASP A 250 -11.66 2.57 -8.27
C ASP A 250 -12.24 2.00 -6.97
N ALA A 251 -12.44 0.67 -6.91
CA ALA A 251 -12.90 -0.02 -5.71
C ALA A 251 -11.92 0.15 -4.55
N PHE A 252 -10.62 0.10 -4.83
CA PHE A 252 -9.59 0.31 -3.83
C PHE A 252 -9.55 1.76 -3.32
N LEU A 253 -9.63 2.75 -4.22
CA LEU A 253 -9.64 4.16 -3.85
C LEU A 253 -10.90 4.51 -3.03
N GLU A 254 -12.07 3.97 -3.39
CA GLU A 254 -13.29 4.16 -2.61
C GLU A 254 -13.09 3.66 -1.15
N MET A 255 -12.44 2.51 -1.00
CA MET A 255 -12.11 1.94 0.30
C MET A 255 -11.15 2.81 1.11
N THR A 256 -10.18 3.47 0.45
CA THR A 256 -9.22 4.34 1.15
C THR A 256 -9.86 5.55 1.83
N PHE A 257 -11.05 5.98 1.42
CA PHE A 257 -11.79 7.03 2.13
C PHE A 257 -12.24 6.62 3.54
N LEU A 258 -12.24 5.32 3.86
CA LEU A 258 -12.50 4.85 5.22
C LEU A 258 -11.31 5.10 6.15
N ILE A 259 -10.10 5.29 5.62
CA ILE A 259 -8.91 5.63 6.41
C ILE A 259 -9.07 7.08 6.88
N PRO A 260 -8.81 7.39 8.16
CA PRO A 260 -8.91 8.75 8.67
C PRO A 260 -7.98 9.69 7.91
N SER A 261 -8.40 10.95 7.76
CA SER A 261 -7.55 12.01 7.23
C SER A 261 -6.29 12.16 8.11
N PRO A 262 -5.13 12.54 7.54
CA PRO A 262 -3.93 12.83 8.32
C PRO A 262 -4.14 13.85 9.46
N GLU A 263 -5.14 14.72 9.35
CA GLU A 263 -5.54 15.68 10.38
C GLU A 263 -6.24 15.04 11.60
N GLN A 264 -6.77 13.83 11.43
CA GLN A 264 -7.56 13.11 12.45
C GLN A 264 -6.72 12.05 13.18
N LEU A 265 -5.41 12.28 13.31
CA LEU A 265 -4.54 11.41 14.09
C LEU A 265 -4.96 11.39 15.57
N THR A 266 -5.20 10.20 16.12
CA THR A 266 -5.51 10.02 17.54
C THR A 266 -4.32 10.43 18.40
N GLU A 267 -4.59 11.05 19.55
CA GLU A 267 -3.55 11.46 20.50
C GLU A 267 -2.64 10.31 20.92
N ALA A 268 -3.21 9.14 21.19
CA ALA A 268 -2.46 7.93 21.55
C ALA A 268 -1.42 7.55 20.49
N ARG A 269 -1.75 7.78 19.21
CA ARG A 269 -0.86 7.48 18.09
C ARG A 269 0.24 8.52 17.95
N VAL A 270 -0.05 9.79 18.17
CA VAL A 270 0.97 10.85 18.22
C VAL A 270 1.98 10.55 19.34
N GLU A 271 1.50 10.13 20.51
CA GLU A 271 2.37 9.75 21.63
C GLU A 271 3.26 8.54 21.31
N ALA A 272 2.70 7.51 20.67
CA ALA A 272 3.44 6.33 20.21
C ALA A 272 4.47 6.64 19.10
N LEU A 273 4.26 7.71 18.33
CA LEU A 273 5.22 8.19 17.34
C LEU A 273 6.36 9.00 17.98
N MET A 274 6.03 9.83 18.98
CA MET A 274 6.99 10.71 19.66
C MET A 274 7.87 9.98 20.68
N CYS A 275 7.34 8.96 21.36
CA CYS A 275 8.05 8.19 22.37
C CYS A 275 8.23 6.73 21.95
N PRO A 276 9.41 6.12 22.17
CA PRO A 276 9.51 4.66 22.16
C PRO A 276 8.65 4.08 23.29
N THR A 277 8.12 2.88 23.09
CA THR A 277 7.23 2.15 24.02
C THR A 277 7.80 2.01 25.45
N SER A 278 9.13 2.16 25.60
CA SER A 278 9.82 2.11 26.89
C SER A 278 9.72 3.38 27.74
N ARG A 279 9.20 4.50 27.23
CA ARG A 279 9.04 5.76 27.98
C ARG A 279 7.62 6.29 27.89
N ARG A 280 7.14 6.82 29.01
CA ARG A 280 5.86 7.54 29.07
C ARG A 280 6.01 8.94 28.51
N PHE A 281 5.01 9.40 27.76
CA PHE A 281 4.96 10.76 27.20
C PHE A 281 5.10 11.84 28.30
N ASP A 282 4.56 11.59 29.49
CA ASP A 282 4.66 12.45 30.67
C ASP A 282 6.06 12.59 31.27
N SER A 283 7.05 11.86 30.76
CA SER A 283 8.45 12.04 31.16
C SER A 283 9.19 13.06 30.27
N LEU A 284 8.59 13.50 29.17
CA LEU A 284 9.21 14.45 28.24
C LEU A 284 9.19 15.89 28.78
N PRO A 285 10.17 16.74 28.40
CA PRO A 285 10.17 18.17 28.71
C PRO A 285 8.92 18.89 28.20
N ALA A 286 8.51 19.96 28.89
CA ALA A 286 7.31 20.73 28.56
C ALA A 286 7.34 21.30 27.11
N GLU A 287 8.52 21.66 26.60
CA GLU A 287 8.68 22.15 25.23
C GLU A 287 8.41 21.06 24.19
N THR A 288 8.88 19.83 24.43
CA THR A 288 8.59 18.69 23.56
C THR A 288 7.11 18.32 23.61
N ARG A 289 6.44 18.48 24.77
CA ARG A 289 4.99 18.25 24.88
C ARG A 289 4.17 19.23 24.05
N LYS A 290 4.60 20.50 23.93
CA LYS A 290 3.94 21.48 23.07
C LYS A 290 3.93 21.07 21.58
N LEU A 291 4.91 20.27 21.15
CA LEU A 291 4.92 19.74 19.77
C LEU A 291 3.75 18.78 19.50
N LYS A 292 3.16 18.15 20.53
CA LYS A 292 1.95 17.31 20.37
C LYS A 292 0.81 18.11 19.75
N GLU A 293 0.63 19.37 20.14
CA GLU A 293 -0.41 20.24 19.56
C GLU A 293 -0.16 20.51 18.08
N ALA A 294 1.11 20.63 17.66
CA ALA A 294 1.47 20.80 16.25
C ALA A 294 1.22 19.52 15.44
N PHE A 295 1.53 18.34 16.01
CA PHE A 295 1.20 17.04 15.40
C PHE A 295 -0.31 16.86 15.19
N LEU A 296 -1.12 17.29 16.17
CA LEU A 296 -2.58 17.16 16.09
C LEU A 296 -3.20 18.14 15.10
N LYS A 297 -2.69 19.38 15.04
CA LYS A 297 -3.20 20.40 14.11
C LYS A 297 -2.83 20.13 12.66
N CYS A 298 -1.73 19.40 12.41
CA CYS A 298 -1.22 19.06 11.06
C CYS A 298 -1.25 20.27 10.09
N SER A 299 -0.93 21.47 10.59
CA SER A 299 -1.10 22.71 9.83
C SER A 299 0.03 22.91 8.81
N PRO A 300 -0.29 23.40 7.59
CA PRO A 300 0.72 23.73 6.57
C PRO A 300 1.43 25.08 6.82
N ASP A 301 1.08 25.78 7.90
CA ASP A 301 1.54 27.14 8.19
C ASP A 301 3.06 27.26 8.28
N GLN A 302 3.58 28.41 7.83
CA GLN A 302 5.03 28.71 7.84
C GLN A 302 5.57 28.97 9.24
N GLU A 303 4.71 29.35 10.19
CA GLU A 303 5.08 29.56 11.59
C GLU A 303 5.02 28.28 12.42
N ALA A 304 4.38 27.22 11.90
CA ALA A 304 4.31 25.94 12.58
C ALA A 304 5.66 25.21 12.53
N PRO A 305 6.05 24.50 13.61
CA PRO A 305 7.28 23.72 13.62
C PRO A 305 7.21 22.63 12.55
N VAL A 306 8.27 22.52 11.73
CA VAL A 306 8.37 21.48 10.70
C VAL A 306 8.82 20.18 11.34
N ILE A 307 7.97 19.16 11.29
CA ILE A 307 8.24 17.85 11.90
C ILE A 307 8.18 16.76 10.83
N VAL A 308 9.29 16.02 10.71
CA VAL A 308 9.47 15.03 9.66
C VAL A 308 10.05 13.76 10.26
N CYS A 309 9.44 12.62 9.95
CA CYS A 309 9.95 11.31 10.36
C CYS A 309 10.49 10.57 9.14
N ILE A 310 11.77 10.21 9.17
CA ILE A 310 12.45 9.45 8.13
C ILE A 310 12.37 7.97 8.48
N SER A 311 11.85 7.16 7.56
CA SER A 311 11.70 5.71 7.77
C SER A 311 12.81 4.91 7.10
N LYS A 312 13.16 5.27 5.87
CA LYS A 312 14.16 4.54 5.09
C LYS A 312 14.94 5.50 4.21
N MET A 313 16.25 5.34 4.18
CA MET A 313 17.12 5.99 3.21
C MET A 313 17.61 4.94 2.22
N VAL A 314 17.58 5.26 0.94
CA VAL A 314 18.03 4.40 -0.15
C VAL A 314 19.09 5.17 -0.92
N ALA A 315 20.27 4.57 -1.08
CA ALA A 315 21.29 5.08 -1.98
C ALA A 315 20.81 4.85 -3.42
N VAL A 316 20.76 5.92 -4.20
CA VAL A 316 20.36 5.91 -5.61
C VAL A 316 21.46 6.61 -6.39
N GLU A 317 21.93 5.99 -7.46
CA GLU A 317 22.84 6.64 -8.40
C GLU A 317 22.18 7.92 -8.93
N SER A 318 22.91 9.04 -8.92
CA SER A 318 22.34 10.33 -9.31
C SER A 318 21.71 10.33 -10.71
N GLN A 319 22.14 9.44 -11.61
CA GLN A 319 21.57 9.26 -12.96
C GLN A 319 20.13 8.70 -12.96
N LEU A 320 19.75 7.93 -11.94
CA LEU A 320 18.45 7.26 -11.83
C LEU A 320 17.41 8.08 -11.06
N LEU A 321 17.81 9.23 -10.50
CA LEU A 321 16.91 10.15 -9.79
C LEU A 321 15.75 10.58 -10.71
N PRO A 322 14.52 10.79 -10.18
CA PRO A 322 13.37 11.23 -10.98
C PRO A 322 13.61 12.53 -11.77
N GLU A 323 14.48 13.41 -11.26
CA GLU A 323 14.90 14.65 -11.93
C GLU A 323 15.82 14.39 -13.15
N ASN A 324 16.62 13.31 -13.09
CA ASN A 324 17.55 12.89 -14.14
C ASN A 324 17.01 11.78 -15.05
N ARG A 325 15.91 11.12 -14.67
CA ARG A 325 15.04 10.37 -15.58
C ARG A 325 14.42 11.36 -16.55
N MET A 326 15.19 11.69 -17.57
CA MET A 326 14.76 12.48 -18.70
C MET A 326 13.40 11.95 -19.16
N ARG A 327 12.32 12.72 -18.91
CA ARG A 327 11.29 12.85 -19.96
C ARG A 327 12.10 13.08 -21.23
N PRO A 328 11.89 12.35 -22.34
CA PRO A 328 12.58 12.69 -23.56
C PRO A 328 12.22 14.15 -23.87
N LYS A 329 13.11 15.08 -23.50
CA LYS A 329 13.10 16.43 -24.04
C LYS A 329 13.11 16.16 -25.54
N MET A 330 12.06 16.56 -26.24
CA MET A 330 12.15 16.70 -27.69
C MET A 330 13.32 17.64 -27.93
N LEU A 331 14.49 17.06 -28.20
CA LEU A 331 15.71 17.80 -28.43
C LEU A 331 15.42 18.77 -29.56
N SER A 332 15.81 20.03 -29.40
CA SER A 332 15.63 20.99 -30.47
C SER A 332 16.42 20.49 -31.70
N PRO A 333 15.93 20.76 -32.93
CA PRO A 333 16.62 20.34 -34.16
C PRO A 333 18.10 20.77 -34.19
N GLU A 334 18.42 21.88 -33.52
CA GLU A 334 19.74 22.49 -33.44
C GLU A 334 20.71 21.69 -32.54
N GLU A 335 20.23 21.16 -31.41
CA GLU A 335 21.02 20.29 -30.53
C GLU A 335 21.28 18.91 -31.14
N ILE A 336 20.34 18.41 -31.96
CA ILE A 336 20.52 17.16 -32.72
C ILE A 336 21.56 17.37 -33.83
N ALA A 337 21.55 18.53 -34.50
CA ALA A 337 22.53 18.86 -35.54
C ALA A 337 23.95 18.95 -34.96
N LYS A 338 24.13 19.63 -33.82
CA LYS A 338 25.43 19.76 -33.16
C LYS A 338 26.01 18.41 -32.71
N ARG A 339 25.17 17.53 -32.14
CA ARG A 339 25.59 16.16 -31.79
C ARG A 339 25.95 15.31 -33.00
N ARG A 340 25.26 15.48 -34.14
CA ARG A 340 25.61 14.79 -35.40
C ARG A 340 26.94 15.28 -35.97
N GLU A 341 27.22 16.57 -35.83
CA GLU A 341 28.48 17.18 -36.27
C GLU A 341 29.66 16.73 -35.41
N GLU A 342 29.50 16.71 -34.08
CA GLU A 342 30.51 16.18 -33.15
C GLU A 342 30.77 14.68 -33.38
N ALA A 343 29.71 13.89 -33.63
CA ALA A 343 29.86 12.46 -33.98
C ALA A 343 30.60 12.28 -35.31
N ARG A 344 30.33 13.13 -36.32
CA ARG A 344 31.06 13.12 -37.60
C ARG A 344 32.53 13.46 -37.41
N LEU A 345 32.85 14.48 -36.62
CA LEU A 345 34.24 14.88 -36.33
C LEU A 345 35.01 13.77 -35.62
N ARG A 346 34.39 13.11 -34.63
CA ARG A 346 35.00 11.95 -33.94
C ARG A 346 35.19 10.75 -34.86
N HIS A 347 34.24 10.49 -35.75
CA HIS A 347 34.38 9.42 -36.75
C HIS A 347 35.45 9.74 -37.80
N ALA A 348 35.53 11.00 -38.24
CA ALA A 348 36.58 11.47 -39.15
C ALA A 348 37.97 11.36 -38.52
N GLN A 349 38.12 11.72 -37.24
CA GLN A 349 39.38 11.54 -36.51
C GLN A 349 39.76 10.06 -36.39
N ARG A 350 38.82 9.15 -36.09
CA ARG A 350 39.11 7.70 -36.05
C ARG A 350 39.52 7.15 -37.40
N MET A 351 38.87 7.59 -38.48
CA MET A 351 39.22 7.20 -39.86
C MET A 351 40.59 7.74 -40.27
N ALA A 352 40.95 8.97 -39.87
CA ALA A 352 42.25 9.57 -40.13
C ALA A 352 43.39 8.82 -39.40
N VAL A 353 43.16 8.40 -38.15
CA VAL A 353 44.11 7.59 -37.39
C VAL A 353 44.30 6.19 -38.02
N GLN A 354 43.22 5.58 -38.55
CA GLN A 354 43.32 4.31 -39.29
C GLN A 354 44.03 4.44 -40.64
N GLN A 355 43.84 5.56 -41.37
CA GLN A 355 44.53 5.80 -42.65
C GLN A 355 46.01 6.16 -42.48
N ALA A 356 46.41 6.79 -41.37
CA ALA A 356 47.82 7.04 -41.08
C ALA A 356 48.61 5.78 -40.73
N SER A 357 47.94 4.71 -40.29
CA SER A 357 48.56 3.41 -39.96
C SER A 357 48.70 2.44 -41.15
N SER A 358 48.30 2.82 -42.38
CA SER A 358 48.26 1.92 -43.54
C SER A 358 49.24 2.27 -44.68
N ALA A 359 50.35 2.95 -44.40
CA ALA A 359 51.37 3.28 -45.40
C ALA A 359 52.77 2.78 -45.00
N ASP A 360 52.97 1.45 -45.09
CA ASP A 360 54.27 0.87 -45.45
C ASP A 360 54.09 -0.59 -45.96
N PRO A 361 54.61 -1.00 -47.15
CA PRO A 361 54.34 -2.33 -47.71
C PRO A 361 55.56 -3.31 -47.74
N GLN A 362 55.24 -4.59 -47.45
CA GLN A 362 55.83 -5.89 -47.88
C GLN A 362 56.97 -6.58 -47.07
N PRO A 363 57.16 -7.92 -47.18
CA PRO A 363 56.20 -9.04 -47.42
C PRO A 363 56.45 -10.35 -46.58
N ASN A 364 55.42 -11.21 -46.50
CA ASN A 364 55.37 -12.69 -46.24
C ASN A 364 56.13 -13.27 -45.01
N GLU A 365 55.55 -14.05 -44.09
CA GLU A 365 54.99 -15.40 -44.31
C GLU A 365 54.09 -15.87 -43.14
N VAL A 366 53.03 -16.60 -43.53
CA VAL A 366 52.33 -17.71 -42.86
C VAL A 366 51.60 -17.50 -41.51
N ARG A 367 50.26 -17.61 -41.66
CA ARG A 367 49.20 -17.87 -40.67
C ARG A 367 49.55 -19.00 -39.67
N ASP A 368 49.22 -18.81 -38.39
CA ASP A 368 48.16 -19.62 -37.74
C ASP A 368 47.65 -18.96 -36.45
N ASN A 369 46.36 -19.14 -36.19
CA ASN A 369 45.57 -18.55 -35.12
C ASN A 369 45.83 -19.22 -33.76
N GLY A 370 45.93 -18.41 -32.70
CA GLY A 370 45.88 -18.90 -31.32
C GLY A 370 45.75 -17.76 -30.32
N LEU A 371 44.51 -17.48 -29.92
CA LEU A 371 44.13 -16.49 -28.90
C LEU A 371 44.68 -16.86 -27.52
N GLN A 372 45.43 -15.95 -26.88
CA GLN A 372 45.53 -15.75 -25.43
C GLN A 372 46.24 -14.40 -25.18
N GLU A 373 45.53 -13.42 -24.62
CA GLU A 373 45.49 -13.04 -23.21
C GLU A 373 46.52 -11.96 -22.80
N ASN A 374 45.99 -11.00 -22.05
CA ASN A 374 46.63 -10.06 -21.13
C ASN A 374 47.48 -8.89 -21.66
N GLY A 375 46.95 -7.69 -21.40
CA GLY A 375 47.48 -6.90 -20.28
C GLY A 375 48.35 -5.69 -20.63
N SER A 376 47.73 -4.51 -20.49
CA SER A 376 48.27 -3.22 -19.97
C SER A 376 49.63 -2.73 -20.48
N SER A 377 49.78 -1.51 -21.01
CA SER A 377 49.46 -0.24 -20.33
C SER A 377 49.92 0.93 -21.21
N ASN A 378 49.12 1.99 -21.33
CA ASN A 378 49.48 3.33 -20.81
C ASN A 378 48.49 4.42 -21.24
N GLY A 379 47.96 5.12 -20.23
CA GLY A 379 48.18 6.56 -20.16
C GLY A 379 47.13 7.50 -20.77
N GLY A 380 45.84 7.25 -20.53
CA GLY A 380 44.82 8.30 -20.60
C GLY A 380 44.05 8.29 -19.29
N ALA A 381 44.24 9.32 -18.45
CA ALA A 381 43.43 9.52 -17.27
C ALA A 381 41.96 9.68 -17.69
N LEU A 382 41.23 8.59 -17.70
CA LEU A 382 39.79 8.61 -17.53
C LEU A 382 39.61 9.17 -16.12
N GLU A 383 39.08 10.38 -16.02
CA GLU A 383 38.38 10.77 -14.82
C GLU A 383 37.41 9.62 -14.54
N GLU A 384 37.66 8.88 -13.45
CA GLU A 384 36.62 8.06 -12.85
C GLU A 384 35.49 9.05 -12.61
N ASP A 385 34.43 8.99 -13.43
CA ASP A 385 33.14 9.58 -13.11
C ASP A 385 32.81 8.99 -11.74
N LYS A 386 33.14 9.73 -10.67
CA LYS A 386 32.69 9.39 -9.33
C LYS A 386 31.19 9.32 -9.47
N VAL A 387 30.65 8.11 -9.43
CA VAL A 387 29.21 7.90 -9.35
C VAL A 387 28.80 8.61 -8.08
N GLU A 388 28.33 9.85 -8.20
CA GLU A 388 27.82 10.59 -7.06
C GLU A 388 26.58 9.83 -6.60
N GLU A 389 26.72 9.08 -5.52
CA GLU A 389 25.61 8.40 -4.87
C GLU A 389 24.78 9.45 -4.14
N SER A 390 23.52 9.58 -4.54
CA SER A 390 22.55 10.44 -3.87
C SER A 390 21.69 9.60 -2.93
N PHE A 391 21.56 10.02 -1.68
CA PHE A 391 20.64 9.36 -0.74
C PHE A 391 19.24 9.92 -0.87
N VAL A 392 18.28 9.06 -1.22
CA VAL A 392 16.85 9.37 -1.23
C VAL A 392 16.21 8.89 0.06
N ALA A 393 15.62 9.80 0.82
CA ALA A 393 14.91 9.50 2.05
C ALA A 393 13.40 9.37 1.81
N PHE A 394 12.81 8.27 2.27
CA PHE A 394 11.37 8.13 2.44
C PHE A 394 11.00 8.66 3.82
N ALA A 395 10.25 9.77 3.82
CA ALA A 395 9.87 10.47 5.02
C ALA A 395 8.42 10.92 4.95
N ARG A 396 7.79 11.04 6.12
CA ARG A 396 6.48 11.67 6.28
C ARG A 396 6.63 12.99 6.99
N VAL A 397 6.00 14.03 6.43
CA VAL A 397 5.85 15.33 7.07
C VAL A 397 4.57 15.30 7.90
N PHE A 398 4.68 15.59 9.19
CA PHE A 398 3.55 15.60 10.12
C PHE A 398 3.04 17.03 10.43
N SER A 399 3.92 18.02 10.30
CA SER A 399 3.58 19.43 10.53
C SER A 399 4.49 20.32 9.69
N GLY A 400 3.94 21.43 9.18
CA GLY A 400 4.64 22.43 8.39
C GLY A 400 4.97 22.00 6.95
N THR A 401 5.71 22.86 6.24
CA THR A 401 6.09 22.64 4.84
C THR A 401 7.61 22.69 4.67
N LEU A 402 8.22 21.63 4.14
CA LEU A 402 9.64 21.61 3.78
C LEU A 402 9.92 22.42 2.52
N ARG A 403 10.97 23.24 2.54
CA ARG A 403 11.45 24.01 1.37
C ARG A 403 12.93 23.77 1.10
N LYS A 404 13.33 23.91 -0.17
CA LYS A 404 14.74 23.81 -0.58
C LYS A 404 15.56 24.91 0.10
N GLY A 405 16.66 24.53 0.76
CA GLY A 405 17.54 25.45 1.50
C GLY A 405 17.06 25.79 2.91
N GLN A 406 16.00 25.13 3.39
CA GLN A 406 15.57 25.26 4.78
C GLN A 406 16.52 24.50 5.70
N GLN A 407 16.99 25.17 6.74
CA GLN A 407 17.76 24.54 7.81
C GLN A 407 16.82 23.73 8.70
N VAL A 408 17.12 22.44 8.85
CA VAL A 408 16.37 21.52 9.72
C VAL A 408 17.33 20.76 10.63
N PHE A 409 16.89 20.46 11.85
CA PHE A 409 17.64 19.65 12.79
C PHE A 409 17.35 18.17 12.57
N VAL A 410 18.39 17.37 12.32
CA VAL A 410 18.23 15.91 12.18
C VAL A 410 18.52 15.22 13.50
N LEU A 411 17.49 14.61 14.08
CA LEU A 411 17.56 13.90 15.35
C LEU A 411 17.93 12.43 15.13
N GLY A 412 18.94 11.95 15.85
CA GLY A 412 19.36 10.54 15.81
C GLY A 412 18.41 9.60 16.58
N PRO A 413 18.49 8.27 16.36
CA PRO A 413 17.60 7.28 16.98
C PRO A 413 17.77 7.14 18.50
N ARG A 414 18.87 7.65 19.07
CA ARG A 414 19.14 7.68 20.52
C ARG A 414 19.03 9.09 21.11
N HIS A 415 18.47 10.04 20.36
CA HIS A 415 18.32 11.40 20.83
C HIS A 415 17.38 11.44 22.04
N ASP A 416 17.86 12.02 23.13
CA ASP A 416 17.11 12.23 24.37
C ASP A 416 17.05 13.73 24.67
N PRO A 417 15.88 14.38 24.55
CA PRO A 417 15.73 15.81 24.82
C PRO A 417 16.15 16.20 26.23
N ALA A 418 16.00 15.32 27.22
CA ALA A 418 16.37 15.61 28.61
C ALA A 418 17.90 15.71 28.78
N ARG A 419 18.65 14.77 28.20
CA ARG A 419 20.13 14.80 28.20
C ARG A 419 20.68 15.96 27.36
N PHE A 420 19.96 16.34 26.32
CA PHE A 420 20.31 17.47 25.45
C PHE A 420 20.24 18.82 26.20
N LEU A 421 19.22 19.01 27.04
CA LEU A 421 19.09 20.20 27.89
C LEU A 421 20.14 20.24 29.02
N GLU A 422 20.56 19.10 29.55
CA GLU A 422 21.58 19.00 30.61
C GLU A 422 23.01 19.28 30.12
N GLN A 423 23.36 18.95 28.87
CA GLN A 423 24.74 19.02 28.37
C GLN A 423 25.15 20.36 27.75
N GLY A 424 24.21 21.27 27.43
CA GLY A 424 24.51 22.59 26.86
C GLY A 424 25.17 22.51 25.47
N CYS A 425 24.41 22.76 24.41
CA CYS A 425 24.84 22.39 23.06
C CYS A 425 25.82 23.36 22.39
N ARG A 426 26.87 22.82 21.77
CA ARG A 426 27.51 23.39 20.58
C ARG A 426 26.99 22.65 19.35
N VAL A 427 26.13 23.30 18.57
CA VAL A 427 25.76 22.85 17.23
C VAL A 427 26.81 23.41 16.28
N ASP A 428 27.65 22.57 15.67
CA ASP A 428 28.62 23.02 14.66
C ASP A 428 27.88 23.21 13.31
N PRO A 429 27.73 24.44 12.81
CA PRO A 429 27.01 24.72 11.56
C PRO A 429 27.74 24.25 10.30
N GLU A 430 29.01 23.85 10.42
CA GLU A 430 29.85 23.42 9.29
C GLU A 430 29.75 21.92 8.99
N ARG A 431 29.23 21.10 9.92
CA ARG A 431 29.14 19.65 9.75
C ARG A 431 27.86 19.27 9.00
N LYS A 432 28.05 18.63 7.85
CA LYS A 432 26.95 18.04 7.07
C LYS A 432 26.62 16.65 7.62
N LEU A 433 25.41 16.16 7.30
CA LEU A 433 24.91 14.84 7.76
C LEU A 433 25.90 13.68 7.52
N LYS A 434 26.73 13.78 6.47
CA LYS A 434 27.76 12.81 6.09
C LYS A 434 28.97 12.73 7.05
N ASP A 435 29.20 13.76 7.86
CA ASP A 435 30.40 13.91 8.71
C ASP A 435 30.10 13.69 10.21
N LEU A 436 28.88 13.24 10.55
CA LEU A 436 28.43 13.03 11.93
C LEU A 436 28.92 11.72 12.54
N GLY A 437 29.46 11.81 13.75
CA GLY A 437 29.74 10.64 14.59
C GLY A 437 28.46 10.04 15.21
N ALA A 438 28.51 8.78 15.62
CA ALA A 438 27.35 8.04 16.18
C ALA A 438 26.75 8.63 17.47
N GLN A 439 27.38 9.62 18.09
CA GLN A 439 26.93 10.31 19.32
C GLN A 439 26.55 11.78 19.09
N GLU A 440 26.71 12.29 17.87
CA GLU A 440 26.33 13.65 17.50
C GLU A 440 24.96 13.60 16.83
N HIS A 441 23.99 14.27 17.44
CA HIS A 441 22.56 14.03 17.17
C HIS A 441 21.83 15.26 16.65
N VAL A 442 22.55 16.30 16.22
CA VAL A 442 22.00 17.55 15.70
C VAL A 442 22.92 18.11 14.62
N THR A 443 22.42 18.19 13.39
CA THR A 443 23.03 18.98 12.31
C THR A 443 21.99 19.77 11.57
N LEU A 444 22.42 20.90 11.02
CA LEU A 444 21.69 21.69 10.02
C LEU A 444 21.94 21.04 8.65
N VAL A 445 20.87 20.76 7.91
CA VAL A 445 20.92 20.22 6.53
C VAL A 445 21.13 21.32 5.50
#